data_AF-A0A669BDZ5-F1
#
_entry.id   AF-A0A669BDZ5-F1
#
_cell.length_a   1.000
_cell.length_b   1.000
_cell.length_c   1.000
_cell.angle_alpha   90.00
_cell.angle_beta   90.00
_cell.angle_gamma   90.00
#
_symmetry.space_group_name_H-M   'P 1'
#
loop_
_entity.id
_entity.type
_entity.pdbx_description
1 polymer ?
#
loop_
_entity_poly.entity_id
_entity_poly.type
_entity_poly.pdbx_seq_one_letter_code
_entity_poly.pdbx_strand_id
1 'polypeptide(L)'
;MKDRLAQLKEKSDAGGDDIEVPVESEAFMDDFFAQIEDIRSSIDKIDESVTEIKKLYSTILSAPTSDQKTQDDVEALTNEIKKSANNARNKLKSIERQLESNADERASADLRIRKSQHAILAKKFVEVMTKYNEAQVDFRDKSKGRIARQLEITGKTTTDEELDEMLEGGNSAVFTAGIMDSKINQQALNEIEARHKDIMRLESSIKELHDMFVDIAMLVENQGGMIDRIESNMDQSVGFVERAVADTKKAAKYQQEARRVSAEIRNTCCCLGSCYSASLSSVPSEPCPCYSMLQRGAATFRYSWGKMSFCEANGLNLTDLCAPVTLRLLCFGHFRRLLRPWGPGL
;
A
#
# COMPACT_ATOMS: atom_id res chain seq x y z
N MET A 1 -9.57 -15.70 14.15
CA MET A 1 -10.07 -16.35 12.91
C MET A 1 -9.58 -17.79 12.94
N LYS A 2 -10.45 -18.80 12.83
CA LYS A 2 -10.01 -20.22 12.89
C LYS A 2 -9.39 -20.61 11.55
N ASP A 3 -8.20 -21.19 11.59
CA ASP A 3 -7.50 -21.69 10.42
C ASP A 3 -8.32 -22.81 9.75
N ARG A 4 -8.69 -22.61 8.47
CA ARG A 4 -9.44 -23.57 7.65
C ARG A 4 -8.61 -24.11 6.48
N LEU A 5 -7.30 -23.87 6.49
CA LEU A 5 -6.40 -24.28 5.41
C LEU A 5 -6.44 -25.79 5.16
N ALA A 6 -6.57 -26.59 6.23
CA ALA A 6 -6.69 -28.05 6.14
C ALA A 6 -7.95 -28.49 5.38
N GLN A 7 -9.09 -27.80 5.58
CA GLN A 7 -10.37 -28.12 4.92
C GLN A 7 -10.37 -27.74 3.43
N LEU A 8 -9.49 -26.82 3.02
CA LEU A 8 -9.30 -26.44 1.63
C LEU A 8 -8.41 -27.45 0.90
N LYS A 9 -7.34 -27.92 1.55
CA LYS A 9 -6.44 -28.95 1.00
C LYS A 9 -7.15 -30.30 0.76
N GLU A 10 -8.05 -30.68 1.65
CA GLU A 10 -8.82 -31.92 1.52
C GLU A 10 -9.83 -31.88 0.35
N LYS A 11 -10.21 -30.68 -0.11
CA LYS A 11 -11.12 -30.48 -1.26
C LYS A 11 -10.42 -30.31 -2.60
N SER A 12 -9.13 -29.93 -2.61
CA SER A 12 -8.37 -29.71 -3.85
C SER A 12 -7.85 -31.01 -4.50
N ASP A 13 -7.91 -32.13 -3.80
CA ASP A 13 -7.32 -33.41 -4.26
C ASP A 13 -8.18 -34.19 -5.27
N ALA A 14 -9.21 -33.55 -5.84
CA ALA A 14 -10.08 -34.12 -6.86
C ALA A 14 -9.95 -33.37 -8.20
N GLY A 15 -8.77 -33.49 -8.84
CA GLY A 15 -8.61 -33.33 -10.29
C GLY A 15 -8.49 -31.90 -10.82
N GLY A 16 -7.60 -31.09 -10.25
CA GLY A 16 -7.13 -29.84 -10.84
C GLY A 16 -5.70 -30.00 -11.34
N ASP A 17 -5.50 -29.80 -12.64
CA ASP A 17 -4.19 -29.55 -13.26
C ASP A 17 -3.46 -28.48 -12.44
N ASP A 18 -2.24 -28.76 -11.99
CA ASP A 18 -1.38 -27.79 -11.31
C ASP A 18 -1.05 -26.69 -12.32
N ILE A 19 -1.92 -25.68 -12.39
CA ILE A 19 -1.59 -24.41 -13.03
C ILE A 19 -0.57 -23.76 -12.10
N GLU A 20 0.71 -24.04 -12.37
CA GLU A 20 1.81 -23.23 -11.88
C GLU A 20 1.56 -21.81 -12.38
N VAL A 21 0.91 -21.00 -11.54
CA VAL A 21 0.96 -19.55 -11.68
C VAL A 21 2.43 -19.21 -11.52
N PRO A 22 3.10 -18.66 -12.56
CA PRO A 22 4.44 -18.15 -12.38
C PRO A 22 4.30 -17.02 -11.37
N VAL A 23 4.66 -17.30 -10.12
CA VAL A 23 4.94 -16.24 -9.16
C VAL A 23 6.22 -15.63 -9.68
N GLU A 24 6.10 -14.63 -10.55
CA GLU A 24 7.21 -13.77 -10.94
C GLU A 24 7.70 -13.07 -9.67
N SER A 25 8.57 -13.77 -8.94
CA SER A 25 9.29 -13.33 -7.77
C SER A 25 10.60 -12.66 -8.21
N GLU A 26 10.52 -11.74 -9.17
CA GLU A 26 11.58 -10.78 -9.42
C GLU A 26 11.16 -9.44 -8.81
N ALA A 27 11.65 -9.18 -7.59
CA ALA A 27 11.79 -7.87 -6.95
C ALA A 27 10.61 -6.89 -7.11
N PHE A 28 9.39 -7.30 -6.74
CA PHE A 28 8.24 -6.40 -6.73
C PHE A 28 8.44 -5.26 -5.72
N MET A 29 8.66 -4.04 -6.21
CA MET A 29 8.84 -2.82 -5.41
C MET A 29 10.01 -2.82 -4.41
N ASP A 30 11.03 -3.68 -4.56
CA ASP A 30 12.12 -3.79 -3.59
C ASP A 30 12.84 -2.46 -3.32
N ASP A 31 13.13 -1.69 -4.38
CA ASP A 31 13.75 -0.36 -4.24
C ASP A 31 12.84 0.62 -3.48
N PHE A 32 11.54 0.57 -3.75
CA PHE A 32 10.57 1.40 -3.03
C PHE A 32 10.50 1.02 -1.55
N PHE A 33 10.43 -0.28 -1.24
CA PHE A 33 10.41 -0.74 0.15
C PHE A 33 11.72 -0.44 0.88
N ALA A 34 12.86 -0.50 0.20
CA ALA A 34 14.14 -0.05 0.76
C ALA A 34 14.12 1.45 1.11
N GLN A 35 13.59 2.30 0.21
CA GLN A 35 13.42 3.72 0.49
C GLN A 35 12.47 3.98 1.68
N ILE A 36 11.37 3.24 1.77
CA ILE A 36 10.41 3.32 2.88
C ILE A 36 11.05 2.92 4.21
N GLU A 37 11.82 1.84 4.22
CA GLU A 37 12.50 1.37 5.43
C GLU A 37 13.58 2.35 5.88
N ASP A 38 14.32 2.95 4.95
CA ASP A 38 15.27 4.00 5.28
C ASP A 38 14.62 5.25 5.90
N ILE A 39 13.44 5.64 5.40
CA ILE A 39 12.67 6.76 5.98
C ILE A 39 12.22 6.38 7.38
N ARG A 40 11.70 5.15 7.59
CA ARG A 40 11.31 4.66 8.91
C ARG A 40 12.46 4.68 9.90
N SER A 41 13.61 4.11 9.51
CA SER A 41 14.82 4.12 10.33
C SER A 41 15.26 5.55 10.66
N SER A 42 15.15 6.49 9.72
CA SER A 42 15.47 7.90 9.99
C SER A 42 14.49 8.54 10.99
N ILE A 43 13.19 8.24 10.88
CA ILE A 43 12.17 8.73 11.83
C ILE A 43 12.38 8.15 13.23
N ASP A 44 12.63 6.84 13.31
CA ASP A 44 12.83 6.15 14.59
C ASP A 44 14.10 6.66 15.29
N LYS A 45 15.18 6.92 14.54
CA LYS A 45 16.38 7.60 15.08
C LYS A 45 16.07 8.99 15.63
N ILE A 46 15.25 9.78 14.95
CA ILE A 46 14.86 11.10 15.47
C ILE A 46 14.09 10.92 16.79
N ASP A 47 13.14 9.98 16.88
CA ASP A 47 12.35 9.75 18.09
C ASP A 47 13.23 9.31 19.29
N GLU A 48 14.22 8.46 19.02
CA GLU A 48 15.26 8.07 19.99
C GLU A 48 16.09 9.28 20.44
N SER A 49 16.67 10.04 19.51
CA SER A 49 17.46 11.25 19.82
C SER A 49 16.64 12.31 20.56
N VAL A 50 15.35 12.47 20.25
CA VAL A 50 14.43 13.37 20.96
C VAL A 50 14.18 12.90 22.39
N THR A 51 14.13 11.59 22.62
CA THR A 51 14.02 11.04 23.96
C THR A 51 15.30 11.28 24.77
N GLU A 52 16.47 11.20 24.13
CA GLU A 52 17.75 11.48 24.77
C GLU A 52 17.95 12.97 25.04
N ILE A 53 17.61 13.85 24.11
CA ILE A 53 17.79 15.31 24.30
C ILE A 53 16.91 15.82 25.45
N LYS A 54 15.71 15.25 25.65
CA LYS A 54 14.87 15.53 26.82
C LYS A 54 15.55 15.19 28.14
N LYS A 55 16.32 14.09 28.20
CA LYS A 55 17.10 13.72 29.38
C LYS A 55 18.22 14.73 29.62
N LEU A 56 18.95 15.14 28.58
CA LEU A 56 20.00 16.15 28.69
C LEU A 56 19.44 17.51 29.13
N TYR A 57 18.30 17.94 28.58
CA TYR A 57 17.58 19.15 29.04
C TYR A 57 17.23 19.08 30.52
N SER A 58 16.74 17.93 30.99
CA SER A 58 16.47 17.73 32.42
C SER A 58 17.76 17.80 33.26
N THR A 59 18.87 17.24 32.79
CA THR A 59 20.18 17.31 33.47
C THR A 59 20.68 18.74 33.56
N ILE A 60 20.63 19.49 32.46
CA ILE A 60 21.03 20.90 32.38
C ILE A 60 20.20 21.74 33.36
N LEU A 61 18.88 21.53 33.39
CA LEU A 61 17.99 22.24 34.31
C LEU A 61 18.18 21.81 35.76
N SER A 62 18.80 20.67 36.07
CA SER A 62 18.98 20.22 37.46
C SER A 62 20.16 20.91 38.16
N ALA A 63 21.10 21.49 37.42
CA ALA A 63 22.28 22.16 37.95
C ALA A 63 22.25 23.68 37.68
N PRO A 64 22.85 24.52 38.56
CA PRO A 64 23.01 25.96 38.31
C PRO A 64 23.83 26.26 37.05
N THR A 65 24.87 25.45 36.82
CA THR A 65 25.69 25.49 35.61
C THR A 65 25.84 24.08 35.08
N SER A 66 25.55 23.89 33.80
CA SER A 66 25.79 22.62 33.11
C SER A 66 27.27 22.48 32.78
N ASP A 67 27.78 21.25 32.82
CA ASP A 67 29.11 20.92 32.33
C ASP A 67 29.21 21.06 30.81
N GLN A 68 30.39 21.41 30.32
CA GLN A 68 30.65 21.58 28.89
C GLN A 68 30.33 20.31 28.10
N LYS A 69 30.58 19.13 28.69
CA LYS A 69 30.29 17.85 28.05
C LYS A 69 28.79 17.67 27.78
N THR A 70 27.91 17.94 28.76
CA THR A 70 26.46 17.89 28.52
C THR A 70 26.01 18.88 27.44
N GLN A 71 26.66 20.06 27.33
CA GLN A 71 26.36 21.00 26.24
C GLN A 71 26.79 20.45 24.87
N ASP A 72 27.98 19.86 24.79
CA ASP A 72 28.49 19.23 23.57
C ASP A 72 27.60 18.06 23.13
N ASP A 73 27.10 17.27 24.08
CA ASP A 73 26.17 16.15 23.84
C ASP A 73 24.82 16.66 23.28
N VAL A 74 24.30 17.80 23.77
CA VAL A 74 23.09 18.45 23.21
C VAL A 74 23.32 18.94 21.78
N GLU A 75 24.46 19.57 21.51
CA GLU A 75 24.81 20.03 20.16
C GLU A 75 24.97 18.83 19.20
N ALA A 76 25.57 17.72 19.65
CA ALA A 76 25.69 16.49 18.89
C ALA A 76 24.33 15.88 18.53
N LEU A 77 23.43 15.70 19.50
CA LEU A 77 22.08 15.19 19.27
C LEU A 77 21.26 16.11 18.35
N THR A 78 21.41 17.43 18.51
CA THR A 78 20.75 18.40 17.64
C THR A 78 21.17 18.22 16.17
N ASN A 79 22.48 18.04 15.94
CA ASN A 79 23.02 17.79 14.60
C ASN A 79 22.57 16.44 14.04
N GLU A 80 22.48 15.40 14.87
CA GLU A 80 21.96 14.09 14.46
C GLU A 80 20.49 14.16 14.05
N ILE A 81 19.64 14.80 14.87
CA ILE A 81 18.23 15.05 14.56
C ILE A 81 18.12 15.80 13.23
N LYS A 82 18.91 16.87 13.04
CA LYS A 82 18.93 17.64 11.79
C LYS A 82 19.30 16.79 10.58
N LYS A 83 20.33 15.94 10.69
CA LYS A 83 20.77 15.07 9.60
C LYS A 83 19.70 14.03 9.24
N SER A 84 19.14 13.35 10.23
CA SER A 84 18.10 12.35 10.04
C SER A 84 16.81 12.97 9.51
N ALA A 85 16.44 14.15 10.00
CA ALA A 85 15.28 14.90 9.53
C ALA A 85 15.41 15.30 8.05
N ASN A 86 16.57 15.82 7.65
CA ASN A 86 16.83 16.17 6.25
C ASN A 86 16.82 14.94 5.34
N ASN A 87 17.36 13.81 5.78
CA ASN A 87 17.33 12.56 5.01
C ASN A 87 15.90 12.09 4.78
N ALA A 88 15.08 12.01 5.84
CA ALA A 88 13.68 11.62 5.74
C ALA A 88 12.88 12.60 4.85
N ARG A 89 13.07 13.91 5.03
CA ARG A 89 12.44 14.96 4.21
C ARG A 89 12.75 14.80 2.72
N ASN A 90 14.03 14.63 2.37
CA ASN A 90 14.46 14.53 0.98
C ASN A 90 13.90 13.27 0.30
N LYS A 91 13.87 12.13 1.01
CA LYS A 91 13.30 10.88 0.50
C LYS A 91 11.78 10.97 0.36
N LEU A 92 11.07 11.56 1.33
CA LEU A 92 9.64 11.84 1.21
C LEU A 92 9.34 12.71 -0.02
N LYS A 93 10.03 13.84 -0.20
CA LYS A 93 9.90 14.69 -1.39
C LYS A 93 10.23 13.95 -2.70
N SER A 94 11.19 13.03 -2.69
CA SER A 94 11.52 12.21 -3.85
C SER A 94 10.37 11.29 -4.23
N ILE A 95 9.77 10.59 -3.25
CA ILE A 95 8.62 9.72 -3.46
C ILE A 95 7.42 10.52 -3.96
N GLU A 96 7.18 11.71 -3.41
CA GLU A 96 6.09 12.60 -3.86
C GLU A 96 6.23 12.97 -5.34
N ARG A 97 7.43 13.39 -5.78
CA ARG A 97 7.67 13.71 -7.20
C ARG A 97 7.44 12.51 -8.12
N GLN A 98 7.80 11.31 -7.66
CA GLN A 98 7.51 10.07 -8.38
C GLN A 98 6.01 9.79 -8.45
N LEU A 99 5.24 10.13 -7.41
CA LEU A 99 3.78 9.99 -7.40
C LEU A 99 3.09 11.00 -8.33
N GLU A 100 3.60 12.22 -8.47
CA GLU A 100 3.08 13.24 -9.39
C GLU A 100 3.38 12.91 -10.86
N SER A 101 4.59 12.42 -11.16
CA SER A 101 4.99 12.07 -12.53
C SER A 101 4.20 10.90 -13.13
N ASN A 102 3.62 10.03 -12.29
CA ASN A 102 2.90 8.81 -12.72
C ASN A 102 1.37 9.00 -12.73
N ALA A 103 0.89 10.24 -12.91
CA ALA A 103 -0.53 10.58 -12.85
C ALA A 103 -1.40 9.91 -13.93
N ASP A 104 -0.81 9.49 -15.06
CA ASP A 104 -1.53 8.90 -16.19
C ASP A 104 -1.85 7.40 -16.04
N GLU A 105 -1.18 6.69 -15.13
CA GLU A 105 -1.50 5.28 -14.81
C GLU A 105 -2.62 5.21 -13.75
N ARG A 106 -3.86 5.28 -14.21
CA ARG A 106 -5.05 5.10 -13.37
C ARG A 106 -4.99 3.78 -12.59
N ALA A 107 -4.87 3.91 -11.26
CA ALA A 107 -5.30 2.93 -10.26
C ALA A 107 -4.59 1.56 -10.25
N SER A 108 -3.28 1.53 -10.55
CA SER A 108 -2.47 0.35 -10.21
C SER A 108 -2.41 0.13 -8.69
N ALA A 109 -2.39 -1.13 -8.25
CA ALA A 109 -2.18 -1.50 -6.85
C ALA A 109 -0.85 -0.94 -6.31
N ASP A 110 0.19 -0.83 -7.16
CA ASP A 110 1.48 -0.21 -6.85
C ASP A 110 1.31 1.27 -6.44
N LEU A 111 0.64 2.08 -7.27
CA LEU A 111 0.43 3.50 -6.99
C LEU A 111 -0.34 3.72 -5.68
N ARG A 112 -1.29 2.84 -5.36
CA ARG A 112 -2.05 2.88 -4.09
C ARG A 112 -1.15 2.58 -2.89
N ILE A 113 -0.29 1.57 -2.99
CA ILE A 113 0.64 1.22 -1.92
C ILE A 113 1.61 2.38 -1.71
N ARG A 114 2.18 2.95 -2.77
CA ARG A 114 3.10 4.09 -2.68
C ARG A 114 2.47 5.31 -2.01
N LYS A 115 1.26 5.70 -2.45
CA LYS A 115 0.48 6.80 -1.85
C LYS A 115 0.18 6.56 -0.38
N SER A 116 -0.24 5.35 -0.02
CA SER A 116 -0.56 5.01 1.36
C SER A 116 0.67 5.05 2.26
N GLN A 117 1.78 4.47 1.83
CA GLN A 117 3.01 4.45 2.62
C GLN A 117 3.58 5.86 2.79
N HIS A 118 3.60 6.65 1.71
CA HIS A 118 4.04 8.05 1.77
C HIS A 118 3.23 8.86 2.80
N ALA A 119 1.89 8.76 2.77
CA ALA A 119 1.02 9.49 3.70
C ALA A 119 1.24 9.08 5.17
N ILE A 120 1.38 7.78 5.44
CA ILE A 120 1.64 7.27 6.79
C ILE A 120 2.99 7.80 7.32
N LEU A 121 4.04 7.73 6.49
CA LEU A 121 5.37 8.20 6.88
C LEU A 121 5.44 9.72 7.06
N ALA A 122 4.80 10.48 6.16
CA ALA A 122 4.72 11.93 6.29
C ALA A 122 4.03 12.34 7.61
N LYS A 123 2.93 11.66 7.97
CA LYS A 123 2.24 11.88 9.25
C LYS A 123 3.14 11.52 10.45
N LYS A 124 3.79 10.35 10.43
CA LYS A 124 4.70 9.92 11.51
C LYS A 124 5.89 10.88 11.66
N PHE A 125 6.45 11.35 10.55
CA PHE A 125 7.53 12.33 10.54
C PHE A 125 7.10 13.63 11.21
N VAL A 126 5.95 14.19 10.84
CA VAL A 126 5.41 15.40 11.48
C VAL A 126 5.21 15.19 12.98
N GLU A 127 4.61 14.07 13.37
CA GLU A 127 4.39 13.76 14.79
C GLU A 127 5.70 13.80 15.61
N VAL A 128 6.76 13.14 15.13
CA VAL A 128 8.05 13.10 15.82
C VAL A 128 8.71 14.49 15.85
N MET A 129 8.63 15.25 14.75
CA MET A 129 9.16 16.61 14.73
C MET A 129 8.38 17.55 15.67
N THR A 130 7.06 17.43 15.75
CA THR A 130 6.26 18.19 16.72
C THR A 130 6.66 17.85 18.16
N LYS A 131 6.88 16.57 18.49
CA LYS A 131 7.40 16.16 19.81
C LYS A 131 8.77 16.78 20.12
N TYR A 132 9.61 16.96 19.10
CA TYR A 132 10.89 17.64 19.25
C TYR A 132 10.71 19.14 19.55
N ASN A 133 9.89 19.82 18.76
CA ASN A 133 9.59 21.24 18.97
C ASN A 133 8.98 21.51 20.36
N GLU A 134 8.04 20.67 20.80
CA GLU A 134 7.48 20.73 22.16
C GLU A 134 8.56 20.58 23.24
N ALA A 135 9.53 19.69 23.04
CA ALA A 135 10.66 19.52 23.96
C ALA A 135 11.53 20.78 24.04
N GLN A 136 11.76 21.43 22.90
CA GLN A 136 12.53 22.66 22.82
C GLN A 136 11.80 23.81 23.52
N VAL A 137 10.52 24.02 23.23
CA VAL A 137 9.71 25.07 23.86
C VAL A 137 9.63 24.87 25.37
N ASP A 138 9.39 23.65 25.86
CA ASP A 138 9.37 23.35 27.30
C ASP A 138 10.72 23.64 27.97
N PHE A 139 11.85 23.38 27.29
CA PHE A 139 13.17 23.76 27.79
C PHE A 139 13.40 25.28 27.80
N ARG A 140 12.92 26.01 26.77
CA ARG A 140 12.96 27.48 26.70
C ARG A 140 12.21 28.08 27.88
N ASP A 141 10.98 27.65 28.11
CA ASP A 141 10.09 28.22 29.13
C ASP A 141 10.62 27.95 30.54
N LYS A 142 11.14 26.74 30.79
CA LYS A 142 11.81 26.42 32.06
C LYS A 142 13.08 27.24 32.27
N SER A 143 13.87 27.46 31.22
CA SER A 143 15.07 28.30 31.29
C SER A 143 14.71 29.77 31.54
N LYS A 144 13.67 30.30 30.88
CA LYS A 144 13.12 31.64 31.14
C LYS A 144 12.69 31.78 32.60
N GLY A 145 11.93 30.81 33.12
CA GLY A 145 11.50 30.80 34.52
C GLY A 145 12.65 30.78 35.53
N ARG A 146 13.76 30.10 35.21
CA ARG A 146 14.98 30.16 36.04
C ARG A 146 15.65 31.53 36.00
N ILE A 147 15.76 32.14 34.82
CA ILE A 147 16.32 33.50 34.70
C ILE A 147 15.48 34.50 35.50
N ALA A 148 14.15 34.45 35.37
CA ALA A 148 13.24 35.28 36.15
C ALA A 148 13.50 35.13 37.66
N ARG A 149 13.62 33.89 38.13
CA ARG A 149 13.89 33.61 39.54
C ARG A 149 15.25 34.15 40.01
N GLN A 150 16.29 34.03 39.19
CA GLN A 150 17.61 34.57 39.52
C GLN A 150 17.61 36.11 39.53
N LEU A 151 16.84 36.76 38.64
CA LEU A 151 16.67 38.21 38.65
C LEU A 151 15.97 38.70 39.92
N GLU A 152 14.93 37.99 40.40
CA GLU A 152 14.28 38.28 41.68
C GLU A 152 15.26 38.23 42.86
N ILE A 153 16.19 37.26 42.87
CA ILE A 153 17.23 37.13 43.91
C ILE A 153 18.17 38.33 43.91
N THR A 154 18.50 38.86 42.73
CA THR A 154 19.34 40.07 42.62
C THR A 154 18.59 41.37 42.95
N GLY A 155 17.29 41.28 43.25
CA GLY A 155 16.45 42.42 43.61
C GLY A 155 15.82 43.17 42.42
N LYS A 156 15.92 42.62 41.21
CA LYS A 156 15.31 43.18 40.00
C LYS A 156 14.02 42.41 39.66
N THR A 157 12.88 42.99 39.99
CA THR A 157 11.57 42.47 39.53
C THR A 157 11.38 42.86 38.07
N THR A 158 11.17 41.88 37.20
CA THR A 158 10.91 42.08 35.77
C THR A 158 9.57 41.45 35.42
N THR A 159 8.79 42.11 34.58
CA THR A 159 7.57 41.53 34.00
C THR A 159 7.93 40.48 32.94
N ASP A 160 6.98 39.61 32.58
CA ASP A 160 7.24 38.53 31.63
C ASP A 160 7.54 39.08 30.23
N GLU A 161 6.88 40.18 29.86
CA GLU A 161 7.09 40.92 28.61
C GLU A 161 8.46 41.60 28.58
N GLU A 162 8.85 42.30 29.64
CA GLU A 162 10.19 42.90 29.73
C GLU A 162 11.29 41.83 29.68
N LEU A 163 11.06 40.66 30.29
CA LEU A 163 12.01 39.56 30.25
C LEU A 163 12.16 38.99 28.84
N ASP A 164 11.08 38.85 28.07
CA ASP A 164 11.16 38.43 26.67
C ASP A 164 11.92 39.47 25.83
N GLU A 165 11.66 40.77 25.99
CA GLU A 165 12.42 41.82 25.29
C GLU A 165 13.92 41.76 25.61
N MET A 166 14.26 41.48 26.88
CA MET A 166 15.65 41.30 27.31
C MET A 166 16.32 40.07 26.68
N LEU A 167 15.57 38.98 26.46
CA LEU A 167 16.05 37.76 25.80
C LEU A 167 16.20 37.97 24.28
N GLU A 168 15.25 38.64 23.63
CA GLU A 168 15.29 38.94 22.19
C GLU A 168 16.42 39.90 21.81
N GLY A 169 16.77 40.83 22.71
CA GLY A 169 17.83 41.82 22.50
C GLY A 169 19.23 41.21 22.34
N GLY A 170 19.43 39.93 22.66
CA GLY A 170 20.68 39.18 22.44
C GLY A 170 21.90 39.71 23.20
N ASN A 171 21.74 40.75 24.03
CA ASN A 171 22.81 41.39 24.76
C ASN A 171 22.82 40.95 26.23
N SER A 172 23.74 40.03 26.57
CA SER A 172 23.88 39.53 27.95
C SER A 172 24.16 40.64 28.98
N ALA A 173 24.68 41.80 28.58
CA ALA A 173 24.92 42.93 29.48
C ALA A 173 23.64 43.57 30.03
N VAL A 174 22.48 43.33 29.41
CA VAL A 174 21.19 43.83 29.88
C VAL A 174 20.80 43.17 31.22
N PHE A 175 21.30 41.97 31.49
CA PHE A 175 21.09 41.28 32.77
C PHE A 175 21.99 41.79 33.88
N THR A 176 23.18 42.32 33.57
CA THR A 176 24.12 42.85 34.58
C THR A 176 23.87 44.33 34.92
N ALA A 177 23.14 45.05 34.06
CA ALA A 177 22.83 46.46 34.25
C ALA A 177 21.95 46.70 35.50
N GLY A 178 22.51 47.45 36.46
CA GLY A 178 21.80 47.91 37.67
C GLY A 178 21.92 47.00 38.89
N ILE A 179 22.69 45.90 38.82
CA ILE A 179 22.88 44.98 39.94
C ILE A 179 24.16 45.34 40.71
N MET A 180 24.07 45.43 42.04
CA MET A 180 25.23 45.70 42.90
C MET A 180 26.16 44.48 42.98
N ASP A 181 27.46 44.74 43.09
CA ASP A 181 28.47 43.69 43.12
C ASP A 181 28.50 43.00 44.49
N SER A 182 27.97 41.78 44.54
CA SER A 182 27.89 40.90 45.71
C SER A 182 28.21 39.49 45.26
N LYS A 183 28.85 38.67 46.12
CA LYS A 183 29.16 37.26 45.78
C LYS A 183 27.91 36.46 45.40
N ILE A 184 26.77 36.76 46.02
CA ILE A 184 25.48 36.12 45.71
C ILE A 184 24.99 36.57 44.33
N ASN A 185 25.11 37.87 44.03
CA ASN A 185 24.70 38.44 42.75
C ASN A 185 25.60 37.95 41.60
N GLN A 186 26.91 37.79 41.82
CA GLN A 186 27.82 37.24 40.81
C GLN A 186 27.46 35.80 40.45
N GLN A 187 27.07 34.97 41.42
CA GLN A 187 26.63 33.60 41.15
C GLN A 187 25.32 33.59 40.34
N ALA A 188 24.34 34.41 40.72
CA ALA A 188 23.07 34.54 40.01
C ALA A 188 23.29 35.03 38.57
N LEU A 189 24.18 36.01 38.36
CA LEU A 189 24.53 36.53 37.05
C LEU A 189 25.20 35.49 36.14
N ASN A 190 26.12 34.69 36.69
CA ASN A 190 26.76 33.60 35.93
C ASN A 190 25.74 32.54 35.49
N GLU A 191 24.78 32.20 36.35
CA GLU A 191 23.69 31.29 36.00
C GLU A 191 22.77 31.89 34.92
N ILE A 192 22.40 33.16 35.04
CA ILE A 192 21.59 33.87 34.02
C ILE A 192 22.30 33.86 32.67
N GLU A 193 23.59 34.19 32.61
CA GLU A 193 24.35 34.21 31.37
C GLU A 193 24.43 32.81 30.73
N ALA A 194 24.66 31.76 31.54
CA ALA A 194 24.69 30.39 31.06
C ALA A 194 23.34 29.94 30.49
N ARG A 195 22.22 30.28 31.16
CA ARG A 195 20.86 29.97 30.68
C ARG A 195 20.52 30.76 29.41
N HIS A 196 20.90 32.04 29.35
CA HIS A 196 20.70 32.88 28.16
C HIS A 196 21.42 32.31 26.94
N LYS A 197 22.68 31.86 27.11
CA LYS A 197 23.43 31.19 26.04
C LYS A 197 22.72 29.91 25.54
N ASP A 198 22.13 29.15 26.43
CA ASP A 198 21.39 27.93 26.06
C ASP A 198 20.09 28.25 25.31
N ILE A 199 19.37 29.32 25.69
CA ILE A 199 18.21 29.82 24.95
C ILE A 199 18.64 30.27 23.53
N MET A 200 19.73 31.00 23.40
CA MET A 200 20.22 31.46 22.08
C MET A 200 20.56 30.29 21.14
N ARG A 201 21.20 29.25 21.66
CA ARG A 201 21.48 28.02 20.89
C ARG A 201 20.20 27.32 20.47
N LEU A 202 19.24 27.21 21.38
CA LEU A 202 17.94 26.61 21.13
C LEU A 202 17.18 27.35 20.04
N GLU A 203 17.12 28.68 20.09
CA GLU A 203 16.44 29.50 19.09
C GLU A 203 17.04 29.36 17.70
N SER A 204 18.37 29.25 17.61
CA SER A 204 19.03 28.92 16.34
C SER A 204 18.57 27.56 15.82
N SER A 205 18.48 26.55 16.69
CA SER A 205 17.98 25.22 16.30
C SER A 205 16.52 25.28 15.83
N ILE A 206 15.63 25.96 16.56
CA ILE A 206 14.21 26.13 16.19
C ILE A 206 14.08 26.80 14.82
N LYS A 207 14.84 27.88 14.56
CA LYS A 207 14.83 28.59 13.28
C LYS A 207 15.24 27.68 12.12
N GLU A 208 16.25 26.84 12.30
CA GLU A 208 16.67 25.90 11.26
C GLU A 208 15.63 24.79 10.99
N LEU A 209 14.88 24.38 12.02
CA LEU A 209 13.80 23.40 11.88
C LEU A 209 12.53 24.01 11.26
N HIS A 210 12.29 25.30 11.48
CA HIS A 210 11.11 26.01 10.99
C HIS A 210 10.93 25.85 9.48
N ASP A 211 12.01 25.99 8.71
CA ASP A 211 11.98 25.79 7.25
C ASP A 211 11.57 24.36 6.86
N MET A 212 11.93 23.36 7.66
CA MET A 212 11.47 21.98 7.46
C MET A 212 10.00 21.80 7.82
N PHE A 213 9.50 22.48 8.86
CA PHE A 213 8.09 22.41 9.24
C PHE A 213 7.15 23.02 8.20
N VAL A 214 7.50 24.17 7.65
CA VAL A 214 6.68 24.83 6.61
C VAL A 214 6.57 23.94 5.38
N ASP A 215 7.70 23.40 4.93
CA ASP A 215 7.76 22.46 3.80
C ASP A 215 6.82 21.26 3.99
N ILE A 216 6.80 20.67 5.18
CA ILE A 216 6.14 19.39 5.44
C ILE A 216 4.68 19.55 5.85
N ALA A 217 4.32 20.69 6.46
CA ALA A 217 2.92 21.06 6.67
C ALA A 217 2.16 21.11 5.33
N MET A 218 2.78 21.68 4.30
CA MET A 218 2.22 21.68 2.93
C MET A 218 2.09 20.27 2.34
N LEU A 219 3.08 19.39 2.58
CA LEU A 219 3.02 17.98 2.14
C LEU A 219 1.83 17.24 2.76
N VAL A 220 1.56 17.44 4.04
CA VAL A 220 0.47 16.76 4.76
C VAL A 220 -0.89 17.34 4.39
N GLU A 221 -1.01 18.66 4.23
CA GLU A 221 -2.27 19.31 3.85
C GLU A 221 -2.76 18.86 2.47
N ASN A 222 -1.87 18.78 1.47
CA ASN A 222 -2.19 18.24 0.15
C ASN A 222 -2.58 16.75 0.17
N GLN A 223 -2.16 16.00 1.20
CA GLN A 223 -2.43 14.57 1.36
C GLN A 223 -3.66 14.25 2.21
N GLY A 224 -4.19 15.21 2.99
CA GLY A 224 -5.32 15.01 3.91
C GLY A 224 -6.58 14.46 3.22
N GLY A 225 -6.82 14.82 1.96
CA GLY A 225 -7.93 14.26 1.16
C GLY A 225 -7.67 12.87 0.56
N MET A 226 -6.45 12.34 0.66
CA MET A 226 -6.06 11.05 0.06
C MET A 226 -6.17 9.87 1.04
N ILE A 227 -5.95 10.11 2.35
CA ILE A 227 -6.07 9.07 3.39
C ILE A 227 -7.52 8.55 3.46
N ASP A 228 -8.51 9.43 3.46
CA ASP A 228 -9.94 9.06 3.45
C ASP A 228 -10.34 8.31 2.15
N ARG A 229 -9.63 8.56 1.05
CA ARG A 229 -9.81 7.82 -0.21
C ARG A 229 -9.15 6.45 -0.20
N ILE A 230 -8.23 6.16 0.72
CA ILE A 230 -7.61 4.82 0.86
C ILE A 230 -8.60 3.84 1.49
N GLU A 231 -9.36 4.26 2.52
CA GLU A 231 -10.48 3.47 3.05
C GLU A 231 -11.49 3.18 1.94
N SER A 232 -11.89 4.21 1.18
CA SER A 232 -12.80 4.05 0.03
C SER A 232 -12.23 3.15 -1.08
N ASN A 233 -10.91 3.15 -1.32
CA ASN A 233 -10.29 2.27 -2.32
C ASN A 233 -10.07 0.84 -1.81
N MET A 234 -9.91 0.63 -0.50
CA MET A 234 -9.91 -0.72 0.10
C MET A 234 -11.29 -1.37 -0.09
N ASP A 235 -12.36 -0.60 0.09
CA ASP A 235 -13.73 -1.04 -0.22
C ASP A 235 -13.90 -1.41 -1.71
N GLN A 236 -13.29 -0.66 -2.62
CA GLN A 236 -13.31 -0.99 -4.06
C GLN A 236 -12.56 -2.29 -4.38
N SER A 237 -11.43 -2.56 -3.73
CA SER A 237 -10.71 -3.83 -3.86
C SER A 237 -11.55 -5.03 -3.42
N VAL A 238 -12.32 -4.90 -2.33
CA VAL A 238 -13.31 -5.92 -1.93
C VAL A 238 -14.31 -6.13 -3.06
N GLY A 239 -14.82 -5.06 -3.67
CA GLY A 239 -15.73 -5.14 -4.81
C GLY A 239 -15.15 -5.80 -6.07
N PHE A 240 -13.84 -5.71 -6.32
CA PHE A 240 -13.17 -6.44 -7.42
C PHE A 240 -13.04 -7.94 -7.11
N VAL A 241 -12.70 -8.30 -5.88
CA VAL A 241 -12.63 -9.71 -5.44
C VAL A 241 -14.01 -10.36 -5.48
N GLU A 242 -15.06 -9.66 -5.05
CA GLU A 242 -16.44 -10.15 -5.13
C GLU A 242 -16.87 -10.41 -6.57
N ARG A 243 -16.52 -9.51 -7.50
CA ARG A 243 -16.77 -9.70 -8.94
C ARG A 243 -15.96 -10.86 -9.51
N ALA A 244 -14.67 -11.00 -9.15
CA ALA A 244 -13.84 -12.12 -9.58
C ALA A 244 -14.39 -13.47 -9.07
N VAL A 245 -14.87 -13.52 -7.82
CA VAL A 245 -15.56 -14.69 -7.25
C VAL A 245 -16.87 -14.98 -7.99
N ALA A 246 -17.62 -13.96 -8.40
CA ALA A 246 -18.83 -14.15 -9.18
C ALA A 246 -18.53 -14.69 -10.59
N ASP A 247 -17.49 -14.19 -11.25
CA ASP A 247 -17.12 -14.59 -12.60
C ASP A 247 -16.46 -15.96 -12.65
N THR A 248 -15.64 -16.33 -11.66
CA THR A 248 -15.13 -17.71 -11.50
C THR A 248 -16.27 -18.72 -11.26
N LYS A 249 -17.30 -18.35 -10.48
CA LYS A 249 -18.50 -19.18 -10.33
C LYS A 249 -19.27 -19.37 -11.64
N LYS A 250 -19.37 -18.32 -12.48
CA LYS A 250 -19.97 -18.42 -13.82
C LYS A 250 -19.13 -19.30 -14.74
N ALA A 251 -17.81 -19.11 -14.75
CA ALA A 251 -16.88 -19.92 -15.52
C ALA A 251 -16.97 -21.41 -15.15
N ALA A 252 -17.04 -21.73 -13.86
CA ALA A 252 -17.23 -23.10 -13.38
C ALA A 252 -18.57 -23.72 -13.85
N LYS A 253 -19.66 -22.93 -13.85
CA LYS A 253 -20.96 -23.37 -14.41
C LYS A 253 -20.86 -23.65 -15.91
N TYR A 254 -20.23 -22.75 -16.68
CA TYR A 254 -20.01 -22.95 -18.10
C TYR A 254 -19.15 -24.19 -18.39
N GLN A 255 -18.11 -24.45 -17.57
CA GLN A 255 -17.30 -25.66 -17.70
C GLN A 255 -18.12 -26.93 -17.42
N GLN A 256 -19.01 -26.92 -16.42
CA GLN A 256 -19.87 -28.06 -16.10
C GLN A 256 -20.89 -28.32 -17.21
N GLU A 257 -21.50 -27.28 -17.76
CA GLU A 257 -22.43 -27.37 -18.89
C GLU A 257 -21.74 -27.87 -20.16
N ALA A 258 -20.54 -27.37 -20.45
CA ALA A 258 -19.73 -27.85 -21.56
C ALA A 258 -19.41 -29.35 -21.44
N ARG A 259 -18.99 -29.82 -20.25
CA ARG A 259 -18.72 -31.26 -19.99
C ARG A 259 -19.96 -32.14 -20.22
N ARG A 260 -21.16 -31.67 -19.86
CA ARG A 260 -22.42 -32.40 -20.11
C ARG A 260 -22.72 -32.53 -21.60
N VAL A 261 -22.58 -31.43 -22.35
CA VAL A 261 -22.78 -31.43 -23.81
C VAL A 261 -21.75 -32.35 -24.49
N SER A 262 -20.48 -32.32 -24.05
CA SER A 262 -19.45 -33.23 -24.56
C SER A 262 -19.78 -34.70 -24.31
N ALA A 263 -20.37 -35.04 -23.16
CA ALA A 263 -20.80 -36.40 -22.85
C ALA A 263 -21.98 -36.86 -23.71
N GLU A 264 -22.97 -35.98 -23.93
CA GLU A 264 -24.12 -36.25 -24.81
C GLU A 264 -23.71 -36.43 -26.26
N ILE A 265 -22.80 -35.60 -26.77
CA ILE A 265 -22.24 -35.72 -28.12
C ILE A 265 -21.46 -37.03 -28.27
N ARG A 266 -20.63 -37.39 -27.28
CA ARG A 266 -19.88 -38.66 -27.28
C ARG A 266 -20.81 -39.86 -27.32
N ASN A 267 -21.85 -39.87 -26.50
CA ASN A 267 -22.80 -40.97 -26.44
C ASN A 267 -23.58 -41.12 -27.77
N THR A 268 -23.99 -39.99 -28.36
CA THR A 268 -24.66 -39.95 -29.67
C THR A 268 -23.74 -40.46 -30.79
N CYS A 269 -22.46 -40.11 -30.76
CA CYS A 269 -21.48 -40.55 -31.76
C CYS A 269 -21.16 -42.06 -31.63
N CYS A 270 -21.14 -42.62 -30.41
CA CYS A 270 -21.02 -44.06 -30.18
C CYS A 270 -22.23 -44.83 -30.73
N CYS A 271 -23.45 -44.33 -30.51
CA CYS A 271 -24.67 -44.95 -31.07
C CYS A 271 -24.67 -44.96 -32.61
N LEU A 272 -24.26 -43.86 -33.24
CA LEU A 272 -24.15 -43.77 -34.70
C LEU A 272 -23.08 -44.71 -35.27
N GLY A 273 -21.95 -44.88 -34.57
CA GLY A 273 -20.90 -45.84 -34.94
C GLY A 273 -21.36 -47.30 -34.89
N SER A 274 -22.08 -47.70 -33.83
CA SER A 274 -22.63 -49.05 -33.69
C SER A 274 -23.75 -49.35 -34.69
N CYS A 275 -24.54 -48.36 -35.09
CA CYS A 275 -25.54 -48.54 -36.16
C CYS A 275 -24.90 -48.68 -37.55
N TYR A 276 -23.79 -47.99 -37.81
CA TYR A 276 -23.08 -48.09 -39.08
C TYR A 276 -22.40 -49.46 -39.25
N SER A 277 -21.79 -50.02 -38.20
CA SER A 277 -21.21 -51.37 -38.25
C SER A 277 -22.26 -52.47 -38.42
N ALA A 278 -23.47 -52.30 -37.85
CA ALA A 278 -24.59 -53.21 -38.07
C ALA A 278 -25.10 -53.17 -39.53
N SER A 279 -25.02 -52.03 -40.21
CA SER A 279 -25.46 -51.90 -41.61
C SER A 279 -24.52 -52.55 -42.65
N LEU A 280 -23.27 -52.84 -42.29
CA LEU A 280 -22.30 -53.55 -43.15
C LEU A 280 -22.33 -55.08 -43.00
N SER A 281 -23.06 -55.61 -42.03
CA SER A 281 -23.28 -57.06 -41.90
C SER A 281 -24.68 -57.38 -42.44
N SER A 282 -24.69 -57.97 -43.63
CA SER A 282 -25.90 -58.39 -44.36
C SER A 282 -26.62 -59.55 -43.66
N VAL A 283 -27.53 -59.24 -42.73
CA VAL A 283 -28.58 -60.18 -42.28
C VAL A 283 -29.90 -59.42 -42.07
N PRO A 284 -31.02 -59.87 -42.67
CA PRO A 284 -32.33 -59.25 -42.46
C PRO A 284 -33.06 -59.91 -41.28
N SER A 285 -33.38 -59.15 -40.23
CA SER A 285 -34.68 -59.23 -39.50
C SER A 285 -34.75 -58.30 -38.30
N GLU A 286 -35.94 -57.70 -38.15
CA GLU A 286 -36.52 -56.91 -37.05
C GLU A 286 -36.11 -55.43 -36.86
N PRO A 287 -37.05 -54.55 -36.48
CA PRO A 287 -36.77 -53.13 -36.31
C PRO A 287 -35.95 -52.90 -35.04
N CYS A 288 -34.73 -52.40 -35.19
CA CYS A 288 -33.91 -52.01 -34.06
C CYS A 288 -34.64 -50.92 -33.21
N PRO A 289 -34.69 -51.06 -31.87
CA PRO A 289 -35.38 -50.10 -30.97
C PRO A 289 -34.85 -48.66 -31.08
N CYS A 290 -33.63 -48.48 -31.59
CA CYS A 290 -32.95 -47.19 -31.72
C CYS A 290 -33.51 -46.28 -32.83
N TYR A 291 -34.32 -46.77 -33.78
CA TYR A 291 -34.96 -45.90 -34.77
C TYR A 291 -35.98 -44.94 -34.13
N SER A 292 -36.67 -45.39 -33.08
CA SER A 292 -37.60 -44.56 -32.31
C SER A 292 -36.90 -43.48 -31.45
N MET A 293 -35.63 -43.74 -31.07
CA MET A 293 -34.78 -42.74 -30.40
C MET A 293 -34.22 -41.72 -31.39
N LEU A 294 -33.94 -42.11 -32.64
CA LEU A 294 -33.39 -41.19 -33.65
C LEU A 294 -34.39 -40.09 -34.06
N GLN A 295 -35.69 -40.39 -34.10
CA GLN A 295 -36.73 -39.38 -34.34
C GLN A 295 -36.95 -38.44 -33.15
N ARG A 296 -36.73 -38.90 -31.90
CA ARG A 296 -36.72 -38.02 -30.72
C ARG A 296 -35.42 -37.22 -30.60
N GLY A 297 -34.31 -37.76 -31.13
CA GLY A 297 -32.98 -37.16 -31.09
C GLY A 297 -32.74 -36.05 -32.13
N ALA A 298 -33.53 -35.99 -33.21
CA ALA A 298 -33.37 -34.95 -34.23
C ALA A 298 -33.65 -33.53 -33.69
N ALA A 299 -34.52 -33.41 -32.68
CA ALA A 299 -34.81 -32.14 -32.01
C ALA A 299 -33.68 -31.71 -31.06
N THR A 300 -33.07 -32.66 -30.33
CA THR A 300 -31.92 -32.39 -29.45
C THR A 300 -30.65 -32.09 -30.25
N PHE A 301 -30.46 -32.70 -31.42
CA PHE A 301 -29.31 -32.42 -32.28
C PHE A 301 -29.33 -30.99 -32.87
N ARG A 302 -30.52 -30.49 -33.24
CA ARG A 302 -30.71 -29.10 -33.71
C ARG A 302 -30.49 -28.08 -32.60
N TYR A 303 -30.84 -28.43 -31.36
CA TYR A 303 -30.60 -27.62 -30.16
C TYR A 303 -29.11 -27.61 -29.76
N SER A 304 -28.41 -28.73 -29.93
CA SER A 304 -26.98 -28.86 -29.62
C SER A 304 -26.08 -28.17 -30.66
N TRP A 305 -26.46 -28.17 -31.94
CA TRP A 305 -25.75 -27.41 -32.98
C TRP A 305 -25.85 -25.89 -32.77
N GLY A 306 -27.02 -25.39 -32.35
CA GLY A 306 -27.19 -23.99 -31.98
C GLY A 306 -26.31 -23.55 -30.81
N LYS A 307 -26.04 -24.44 -29.84
CA LYS A 307 -25.10 -24.20 -28.74
C LYS A 307 -23.63 -24.32 -29.16
N MET A 308 -23.31 -25.16 -30.14
CA MET A 308 -21.93 -25.33 -30.62
C MET A 308 -21.45 -24.12 -31.44
N SER A 309 -22.33 -23.52 -32.25
CA SER A 309 -22.06 -22.24 -32.93
C SER A 309 -21.90 -21.06 -31.96
N PHE A 310 -22.46 -21.14 -30.75
CA PHE A 310 -22.28 -20.13 -29.70
C PHE A 310 -20.93 -20.25 -28.99
N CYS A 311 -20.37 -21.46 -28.85
CA CYS A 311 -19.03 -21.68 -28.30
C CYS A 311 -17.92 -21.20 -29.25
N GLU A 312 -18.08 -21.39 -30.56
CA GLU A 312 -17.11 -20.96 -31.58
C GLU A 312 -17.03 -19.42 -31.69
N ALA A 313 -18.15 -18.73 -31.45
CA ALA A 313 -18.20 -17.26 -31.39
C ALA A 313 -17.50 -16.63 -30.16
N ASN A 314 -17.17 -17.45 -29.14
CA ASN A 314 -16.53 -16.99 -27.90
C ASN A 314 -15.06 -17.47 -27.76
N GLY A 315 -14.42 -17.91 -28.86
CA GLY A 315 -12.97 -18.14 -28.89
C GLY A 315 -12.45 -19.41 -28.19
N LEU A 316 -13.33 -20.37 -27.87
CA LEU A 316 -12.90 -21.67 -27.35
C LEU A 316 -12.48 -22.58 -28.50
N ASN A 317 -11.19 -22.91 -28.58
CA ASN A 317 -10.64 -23.80 -29.60
C ASN A 317 -11.21 -25.21 -29.43
N LEU A 318 -12.07 -25.63 -30.37
CA LEU A 318 -12.67 -26.97 -30.42
C LEU A 318 -11.68 -28.08 -30.80
N THR A 319 -10.40 -27.75 -31.01
CA THR A 319 -9.37 -28.66 -31.51
C THR A 319 -8.89 -29.68 -30.48
N ASP A 320 -9.05 -29.42 -29.17
CA ASP A 320 -8.55 -30.33 -28.13
C ASP A 320 -9.54 -31.43 -27.72
N LEU A 321 -10.81 -31.36 -28.16
CA LEU A 321 -11.81 -32.40 -27.86
C LEU A 321 -11.98 -33.46 -28.95
N CYS A 322 -11.34 -33.29 -30.11
CA CYS A 322 -11.52 -34.17 -31.26
C CYS A 322 -10.18 -34.53 -31.91
N ALA A 323 -9.56 -35.59 -31.43
CA ALA A 323 -8.74 -36.47 -32.27
C ALA A 323 -9.33 -37.90 -32.18
N PRO A 324 -9.44 -38.65 -33.31
CA PRO A 324 -8.66 -38.49 -34.53
C PRO A 324 -9.45 -37.88 -35.71
N VAL A 325 -8.66 -37.27 -36.58
CA VAL A 325 -8.98 -36.56 -37.84
C VAL A 325 -9.83 -37.38 -38.84
N THR A 326 -10.03 -38.68 -38.60
CA THR A 326 -10.79 -39.59 -39.48
C THR A 326 -12.30 -39.32 -39.52
N LEU A 327 -12.90 -38.72 -38.48
CA LEU A 327 -14.34 -38.40 -38.49
C LEU A 327 -14.69 -37.09 -39.19
N ARG A 328 -13.71 -36.19 -39.39
CA ARG A 328 -13.94 -34.87 -40.01
C ARG A 328 -14.32 -34.99 -41.49
N LEU A 329 -13.80 -36.00 -42.18
CA LEU A 329 -14.04 -36.24 -43.61
C LEU A 329 -15.35 -37.00 -43.90
N LEU A 330 -15.76 -37.92 -43.03
CA LEU A 330 -16.97 -38.73 -43.24
C LEU A 330 -18.26 -37.94 -42.95
N CYS A 331 -18.29 -37.13 -41.88
CA CYS A 331 -19.48 -36.34 -41.56
C CYS A 331 -19.69 -35.15 -42.51
N PHE A 332 -18.64 -34.46 -42.96
CA PHE A 332 -18.80 -33.36 -43.92
C PHE A 332 -19.03 -33.85 -45.37
N GLY A 333 -18.41 -34.96 -45.77
CA GLY A 333 -18.51 -35.50 -47.13
C GLY A 333 -19.88 -36.09 -47.46
N HIS A 334 -20.50 -36.80 -46.51
CA HIS A 334 -21.78 -37.47 -46.75
C HIS A 334 -23.00 -36.56 -46.61
N PHE A 335 -22.92 -35.50 -45.79
CA PHE A 335 -24.04 -34.59 -45.56
C PHE A 335 -24.24 -33.58 -46.70
N ARG A 336 -23.17 -33.22 -47.42
CA ARG A 336 -23.26 -32.34 -48.60
C ARG A 336 -23.96 -33.02 -49.80
N ARG A 337 -24.00 -34.36 -49.82
CA ARG A 337 -24.71 -35.16 -50.84
C ARG A 337 -26.21 -35.34 -50.57
N LEU A 338 -26.67 -35.14 -49.33
CA LEU A 338 -28.09 -35.25 -48.96
C LEU A 338 -28.86 -33.92 -49.08
N LEU A 339 -28.19 -32.83 -49.48
CA LEU A 339 -28.73 -31.46 -49.51
C LEU A 339 -28.82 -30.81 -50.90
N ARG A 340 -28.92 -31.58 -52.00
CA ARG A 340 -29.47 -31.12 -53.30
C ARG A 340 -30.14 -32.31 -54.00
N PRO A 341 -31.29 -32.17 -54.70
CA PRO A 341 -31.71 -30.96 -55.42
C PRO A 341 -33.23 -30.65 -55.38
N TRP A 342 -33.65 -29.49 -54.89
CA TRP A 342 -34.90 -28.84 -55.35
C TRP A 342 -34.65 -27.33 -55.44
N GLY A 343 -34.29 -26.88 -56.64
CA GLY A 343 -34.80 -25.63 -57.21
C GLY A 343 -35.44 -26.01 -58.56
N PRO A 344 -36.32 -25.19 -59.18
CA PRO A 344 -36.50 -23.73 -59.01
C PRO A 344 -37.98 -23.27 -58.88
N GLY A 345 -38.22 -21.97 -58.64
CA GLY A 345 -39.50 -21.33 -59.01
C GLY A 345 -40.06 -20.25 -58.07
N LEU A 346 -39.43 -19.07 -58.03
CA LEU A 346 -40.03 -17.77 -58.42
C LEU A 346 -38.95 -16.69 -58.47
#